data_AF-A0A0F0FTD5-F1
#
_entry.id   AF-A0A0F0FTD5-F1
#
_cell.length_a   1.000
_cell.length_b   1.000
_cell.length_c   1.000
_cell.angle_alpha   90.00
_cell.angle_beta   90.00
_cell.angle_gamma   90.00
#
_symmetry.space_group_name_H-M   'P 1'
#
loop_
_entity.id
_entity.type
_entity.pdbx_description
1 polymer ?
#
loop_
_entity_poly.entity_id
_entity_poly.type
_entity_poly.pdbx_seq_one_letter_code
_entity_poly.pdbx_strand_id
1 'polypeptide(L)' 'MSDTPPRDSLLPNCREIHRLTMEGMDRPLSWIERVRMRGHLAICDACTNFSAQMRLMRAAMSRLGLDDEPPKDKP' A
#
# COMPACT_ATOMS: atom_id res chain seq x y z
N MET A 1 2.93 -2.77 -24.75
CA MET A 1 2.71 -4.16 -24.29
C MET A 1 1.48 -4.15 -23.41
N SER A 2 0.56 -5.04 -23.75
CA SER A 2 -0.87 -4.98 -23.45
C SER A 2 -1.17 -5.19 -21.98
N ASP A 3 -1.89 -4.24 -21.37
CA ASP A 3 -2.44 -4.43 -20.04
C ASP A 3 -3.96 -4.21 -20.10
N THR A 4 -4.65 -5.26 -20.52
CA THR A 4 -6.11 -5.34 -20.49
C THR A 4 -6.53 -5.53 -19.03
N PRO A 5 -7.29 -4.59 -18.42
CA PRO A 5 -7.68 -4.74 -17.02
C PRO A 5 -8.70 -5.87 -16.89
N PRO A 6 -8.57 -6.80 -15.93
CA PRO A 6 -9.63 -7.75 -15.66
C PRO A 6 -10.80 -6.99 -15.01
N ARG A 7 -11.99 -7.28 -15.54
CA ARG A 7 -13.29 -6.81 -15.08
C ARG A 7 -13.48 -7.13 -13.60
N ASP A 8 -14.11 -6.19 -12.88
CA ASP A 8 -14.68 -6.30 -11.54
C ASP A 8 -14.59 -7.69 -10.91
N SER A 9 -13.58 -7.90 -10.06
CA SER A 9 -13.61 -8.99 -9.10
C SER A 9 -13.61 -8.38 -7.70
N LEU A 10 -14.69 -8.67 -6.97
CA LEU A 10 -14.89 -8.25 -5.59
C LEU A 10 -13.79 -8.74 -4.63
N LEU A 11 -12.92 -9.67 -5.07
CA LEU A 11 -11.67 -10.01 -4.41
C LEU A 11 -10.50 -9.28 -5.07
N PRO A 12 -9.74 -8.46 -4.31
CA PRO A 12 -8.54 -7.83 -4.86
C PRO A 12 -7.54 -8.90 -5.27
N ASN A 13 -7.02 -8.78 -6.48
CA ASN A 13 -5.91 -9.60 -6.97
C ASN A 13 -4.57 -9.02 -6.50
N CYS A 14 -3.48 -9.79 -6.63
CA CYS A 14 -2.15 -9.39 -6.16
C CYS A 14 -1.71 -8.02 -6.72
N ARG A 15 -2.04 -7.71 -7.97
CA ARG A 15 -1.71 -6.43 -8.61
C ARG A 15 -2.42 -5.25 -7.94
N GLU A 16 -3.70 -5.41 -7.63
CA GLU A 16 -4.47 -4.40 -6.91
C GLU A 16 -3.91 -4.18 -5.49
N ILE A 17 -3.48 -5.25 -4.82
CA ILE A 17 -2.85 -5.14 -3.49
C ILE A 17 -1.49 -4.46 -3.55
N HIS A 18 -0.69 -4.74 -4.57
CA HIS A 18 0.57 -4.03 -4.79
C HIS A 18 0.32 -2.53 -4.96
N ARG A 19 -0.69 -2.18 -5.78
CA ARG A 19 -1.11 -0.79 -5.98
C ARG A 19 -1.57 -0.14 -4.68
N LEU A 20 -2.49 -0.77 -3.93
CA LEU A 20 -2.96 -0.25 -2.64
C LEU A 20 -1.84 -0.14 -1.60
N THR A 21 -0.88 -1.06 -1.61
CA THR A 21 0.29 -1.02 -0.71
C THR A 21 1.17 0.20 -1.03
N MET A 22 1.39 0.49 -2.32
CA MET A 22 2.15 1.66 -2.75
C MET A 22 1.38 2.95 -2.45
N GLU A 23 0.10 3.03 -2.82
CA GLU A 23 -0.75 4.18 -2.51
C GLU A 23 -0.84 4.42 -1.00
N GLY A 24 -0.81 3.37 -0.19
CA GLY A 24 -0.79 3.45 1.28
C GLY A 24 0.49 4.07 1.87
N MET A 25 1.58 4.19 1.09
CA MET A 25 2.77 4.93 1.49
C MET A 25 2.62 6.43 1.26
N ASP A 26 1.95 6.81 0.17
CA ASP A 26 1.82 8.20 -0.25
C ASP A 26 0.61 8.87 0.40
N ARG A 27 -0.50 8.13 0.55
CA ARG A 27 -1.76 8.61 1.11
C ARG A 27 -2.35 7.62 2.12
N PRO A 28 -3.16 8.10 3.08
CA PRO A 28 -3.96 7.21 3.89
C PRO A 28 -5.00 6.47 3.03
N LEU A 29 -5.02 5.14 3.13
CA LEU A 29 -6.08 4.32 2.56
C LEU A 29 -7.41 4.52 3.30
N SER A 30 -8.53 4.47 2.58
CA SER A 30 -9.87 4.40 3.13
C SER A 30 -10.11 3.11 3.90
N TRP A 31 -11.16 3.09 4.73
CA TRP A 31 -11.53 1.90 5.51
C TRP A 31 -11.78 0.67 4.64
N ILE A 32 -12.46 0.83 3.50
CA ILE A 32 -12.78 -0.27 2.57
C ILE A 32 -11.50 -0.82 1.93
N GLU A 33 -10.61 0.06 1.45
CA GLU A 33 -9.32 -0.32 0.88
C GLU A 33 -8.46 -1.10 1.88
N ARG A 34 -8.45 -0.68 3.15
CA ARG A 34 -7.72 -1.40 4.21
C ARG A 34 -8.26 -2.80 4.47
N VAL A 35 -9.59 -2.97 4.48
CA VAL A 35 -10.21 -4.28 4.70
C VAL A 35 -9.90 -5.21 3.53
N ARG A 36 -10.05 -4.72 2.29
CA ARG A 36 -9.69 -5.45 1.07
C ARG A 36 -8.22 -5.88 1.09
N MET A 37 -7.33 -4.95 1.42
CA MET A 37 -5.90 -5.22 1.53
C MET A 37 -5.62 -6.31 2.55
N ARG A 38 -6.11 -6.15 3.79
CA ARG A 38 -5.91 -7.14 4.85
C ARG A 38 -6.46 -8.53 4.51
N GLY A 39 -7.62 -8.59 3.85
CA GLY A 39 -8.22 -9.85 3.42
C GLY A 39 -7.31 -10.65 2.48
N HIS A 40 -6.69 -9.99 1.51
CA HIS A 40 -5.77 -10.68 0.59
C HIS A 40 -4.43 -11.04 1.23
N LEU A 41 -3.89 -10.17 2.09
CA LEU A 41 -2.66 -10.47 2.84
C LEU A 41 -2.82 -11.72 3.72
N ALA A 42 -4.02 -12.00 4.22
CA ALA A 42 -4.29 -13.20 5.02
C ALA A 42 -4.18 -14.52 4.23
N ILE A 43 -4.26 -14.50 2.90
CA ILE A 43 -4.29 -15.71 2.05
C ILE A 43 -3.10 -15.80 1.08
N CYS A 44 -2.30 -14.75 0.96
CA CYS A 44 -1.20 -14.69 0.00
C CYS A 44 0.11 -14.23 0.67
N ASP A 45 1.01 -15.19 0.87
CA ASP A 45 2.32 -14.95 1.50
C ASP A 45 3.20 -13.98 0.69
N ALA A 46 3.14 -14.06 -0.64
CA ALA A 46 3.91 -13.18 -1.51
C ALA A 46 3.55 -11.71 -1.28
N CYS A 47 2.26 -11.39 -1.25
CA CYS A 47 1.76 -10.04 -0.98
C CYS A 47 2.06 -9.60 0.47
N THR A 48 1.99 -10.52 1.43
CA THR A 48 2.37 -10.25 2.84
C THR A 48 3.83 -9.88 2.98
N ASN A 49 4.72 -10.62 2.32
CA ASN A 49 6.14 -10.32 2.30
C ASN A 49 6.42 -8.98 1.59
N PHE A 50 5.77 -8.70 0.46
CA PHE A 50 5.90 -7.41 -0.22
C PHE A 50 5.48 -6.24 0.69
N SER A 51 4.33 -6.34 1.35
CA SER A 51 3.87 -5.33 2.29
C SER A 51 4.84 -5.13 3.46
N ALA A 52 5.46 -6.21 3.95
CA ALA A 52 6.48 -6.12 5.00
C ALA A 52 7.74 -5.40 4.54
N GLN A 53 8.24 -5.69 3.33
CA GLN A 53 9.38 -4.98 2.73
C GLN A 53 9.10 -3.49 2.61
N MET A 54 7.90 -3.13 2.18
CA MET A 54 7.55 -1.73 1.99
C MET A 54 7.47 -0.96 3.32
N ARG A 55 6.93 -1.58 4.37
CA ARG A 55 6.97 -1.02 5.73
C ARG A 55 8.39 -0.86 6.25
N LEU A 56 9.27 -1.81 5.96
CA LEU A 56 10.68 -1.72 6.34
C LEU A 56 11.36 -0.53 5.64
N MET A 57 11.12 -0.35 4.34
CA MET A 57 11.63 0.80 3.59
C MET A 57 11.13 2.11 4.22
N ARG A 58 9.83 2.25 4.46
CA ARG A 58 9.28 3.46 5.11
C ARG A 58 9.92 3.70 6.47
N ALA A 59 10.00 2.69 7.32
CA ALA A 59 10.61 2.82 8.65
C ALA A 59 12.09 3.22 8.58
N ALA A 60 12.83 2.73 7.58
CA ALA A 60 14.21 3.14 7.34
C ALA A 60 14.29 4.61 6.91
N MET A 61 13.45 5.05 5.97
CA MET A 61 13.40 6.45 5.53
C MET A 61 13.00 7.41 6.65
N SER A 62 12.00 7.04 7.47
CA SER A 62 11.61 7.79 8.67
C SER A 62 12.77 7.95 9.66
N ARG A 63 13.57 6.89 9.86
CA ARG A 63 14.74 6.92 10.76
C ARG A 63 15.88 7.78 10.25
N LEU A 64 16.01 7.91 8.93
CA LEU A 64 17.02 8.75 8.29
C LEU A 64 16.61 10.22 8.22
N GLY A 65 15.39 10.57 8.66
CA GLY A 65 14.87 11.94 8.55
C GLY A 65 14.56 12.35 7.11
N LEU A 66 14.40 11.38 6.20
CA LEU A 66 14.07 11.62 4.78
C LEU A 66 12.55 11.76 4.55
N ASP A 67 11.76 11.51 5.59
CA ASP A 67 10.33 11.82 5.62
C ASP A 67 10.19 13.31 5.93
N ASP A 68 10.48 14.15 4.93
CA ASP A 68 10.45 15.61 5.01
C ASP A 68 9.05 16.13 5.43
N GLU A 69 9.08 17.22 6.18
CA GLU A 69 8.04 17.77 7.06
C GLU A 69 6.73 18.13 6.31
N PRO A 70 5.52 17.86 6.85
CA PRO A 70 4.31 18.51 6.33
C PRO A 70 4.42 20.03 6.51
N PRO A 71 3.89 20.87 5.59
CA PRO A 71 3.84 22.31 5.80
C PRO A 71 3.17 22.60 7.15
N LYS A 72 3.92 23.18 8.08
CA LYS A 72 3.35 23.83 9.27
C LYS A 72 2.58 25.04 8.78
N ASP A 73 1.31 24.85 8.43
CA ASP A 73 0.39 25.98 8.35
C ASP A 73 -0.16 26.24 9.77
N LYS A 74 0.39 27.29 10.37
CA LYS A 74 -0.12 27.99 11.56
C LYS A 74 -0.26 29.44 11.07
N PRO A 75 -1.38 30.14 11.25
CA PRO A 75 -2.38 30.01 12.33
C PRO A 75 -3.80 29.65 11.90
#